data_AF-A0A2A2LJA3-F1
#
_entry.id   AF-A0A2A2LJA3-F1
#
_cell.length_a   1.000
_cell.length_b   1.000
_cell.length_c   1.000
_cell.angle_alpha   90.00
_cell.angle_beta   90.00
_cell.angle_gamma   90.00
#
_symmetry.space_group_name_H-M   'P 1'
#
loop_
_entity.id
_entity.type
_entity.pdbx_description
1 polymer ?
#
loop_
_entity_poly.entity_id
_entity_poly.type
_entity_poly.pdbx_seq_one_letter_code
_entity_poly.pdbx_strand_id
1 'polypeptide(L)'
;MAPKKRHSSRRVPKSEDDAVLQRACANKRERQRTKELNDAFAILRKIIPSMPSDKMSKIHTLRIATDYIEFLDQMKRDNCKLFGVDIFDEETGYGLQASFSIWRGSHGVSATPMTNAMGKF
;
A
#
# COMPACT_ATOMS: atom_id res chain seq x y z
N MET A 1 -8.19 -4.77 -40.21
CA MET A 1 -7.49 -6.01 -39.81
C MET A 1 -7.03 -5.86 -38.37
N ALA A 2 -7.46 -6.72 -37.44
CA ALA A 2 -7.07 -6.66 -36.03
C ALA A 2 -5.90 -7.63 -35.74
N PRO A 3 -4.94 -7.31 -34.84
CA PRO A 3 -3.80 -8.17 -34.57
C PRO A 3 -4.21 -9.38 -33.71
N LYS A 4 -3.91 -10.59 -34.18
CA LYS A 4 -4.17 -11.85 -33.46
C LYS A 4 -3.28 -11.93 -32.21
N LYS A 5 -3.90 -12.03 -31.03
CA LYS A 5 -3.24 -12.35 -29.76
C LYS A 5 -2.55 -13.72 -29.87
N ARG A 6 -1.22 -13.75 -29.92
CA ARG A 6 -0.45 -15.00 -29.93
C ARG A 6 -0.56 -15.65 -28.55
N HIS A 7 -1.34 -16.71 -28.44
CA HIS A 7 -1.32 -17.58 -27.28
C HIS A 7 0.11 -18.14 -27.16
N SER A 8 0.82 -17.79 -26.09
CA SER A 8 2.17 -18.29 -25.81
C SER A 8 2.08 -19.78 -25.48
N SER A 9 2.06 -20.63 -26.51
CA SER A 9 2.18 -22.08 -26.35
C SER A 9 3.42 -22.38 -25.51
N ARG A 10 3.23 -23.01 -24.35
CA ARG A 10 4.35 -23.50 -23.52
C ARG A 10 5.17 -24.44 -24.38
N ARG A 11 6.41 -24.05 -24.69
CA ARG A 11 7.35 -24.94 -25.37
C ARG A 11 7.68 -26.10 -24.44
N VAL A 12 7.29 -27.31 -24.82
CA VAL A 12 7.69 -28.53 -24.11
C VAL A 12 9.22 -28.65 -24.17
N PRO A 13 9.92 -28.83 -23.04
CA PRO A 13 11.37 -29.02 -23.03
C PRO A 13 11.76 -30.24 -23.85
N LYS A 14 12.80 -30.14 -24.70
CA LYS A 14 13.27 -31.25 -25.53
C LYS A 14 14.41 -32.04 -24.86
N SER A 15 15.04 -31.47 -23.83
CA SER A 15 16.09 -32.08 -23.00
C SER A 15 15.97 -31.65 -21.54
N GLU A 16 16.68 -32.32 -20.63
CA GLU A 16 16.77 -31.91 -19.23
C GLU A 16 17.39 -30.52 -19.07
N ASP A 17 18.43 -30.21 -19.85
CA ASP A 17 19.05 -28.88 -19.88
C ASP A 17 18.06 -27.78 -20.30
N ASP A 18 17.24 -28.05 -21.33
CA ASP A 18 16.19 -27.13 -21.75
C ASP A 18 15.16 -26.90 -20.63
N ALA A 19 14.83 -27.93 -19.85
CA ALA A 19 13.89 -27.82 -18.74
C ALA A 19 14.47 -26.98 -17.60
N VAL A 20 15.76 -27.15 -17.29
CA VAL A 20 16.50 -26.36 -16.30
C VAL A 20 16.55 -24.89 -16.73
N LEU A 21 16.90 -24.61 -17.98
CA LEU A 21 16.95 -23.26 -18.54
C LEU A 21 15.57 -22.58 -18.51
N GLN A 22 14.50 -23.29 -18.89
CA GLN A 22 13.13 -22.76 -18.81
C GLN A 22 12.74 -22.39 -17.37
N ARG A 23 13.07 -23.25 -16.40
CA ARG A 23 12.81 -22.98 -14.97
C ARG A 23 13.62 -21.78 -14.48
N ALA A 24 14.89 -21.68 -14.86
CA ALA A 24 15.74 -20.54 -14.52
C ALA A 24 15.18 -19.22 -15.10
N CYS A 25 14.76 -19.22 -16.37
CA CYS A 25 14.10 -18.07 -17.00
C CYS A 25 12.76 -17.71 -16.32
N ALA A 26 11.96 -18.69 -15.92
CA ALA A 26 10.73 -18.45 -15.17
C ALA A 26 11.02 -17.81 -13.80
N ASN A 27 11.99 -18.34 -13.05
CA ASN A 27 12.40 -17.81 -11.76
C ASN A 27 12.96 -16.39 -11.88
N LYS A 28 13.75 -16.10 -12.91
CA LYS A 28 14.27 -14.75 -13.18
C LYS A 28 13.12 -13.75 -13.41
N ARG A 29 12.10 -14.13 -14.18
CA ARG A 29 10.92 -13.28 -14.42
C ARG A 29 10.13 -13.03 -13.14
N GLU A 30 9.89 -14.04 -12.32
CA GLU A 30 9.13 -13.86 -11.07
C GLU A 30 9.90 -13.01 -10.05
N ARG A 31 11.24 -13.17 -9.98
CA ARG A 31 12.09 -12.30 -9.16
C ARG A 31 12.00 -10.84 -9.61
N GLN A 32 12.01 -10.59 -10.93
CA GLN A 32 11.85 -9.24 -11.47
C GLN A 32 10.48 -8.65 -11.14
N ARG A 33 9.39 -9.42 -11.32
CA ARG A 33 8.03 -9.01 -10.94
C ARG A 33 7.93 -8.65 -9.45
N THR A 34 8.53 -9.46 -8.59
CA THR A 34 8.55 -9.22 -7.14
C THR A 34 9.41 -8.00 -6.77
N LYS A 35 10.50 -7.76 -7.49
CA LYS A 35 11.34 -6.58 -7.32
C LYS A 35 10.55 -5.31 -7.61
N GLU A 36 9.87 -5.24 -8.75
CA GLU A 36 9.01 -4.10 -9.12
C GLU A 36 7.93 -3.81 -8.08
N LEU A 37 7.29 -4.87 -7.54
CA LEU A 37 6.34 -4.73 -6.44
C LEU A 37 6.98 -4.16 -5.17
N ASN A 38 8.16 -4.63 -4.80
CA ASN A 38 8.86 -4.13 -3.61
C ASN A 38 9.33 -2.68 -3.78
N ASP A 39 9.73 -2.30 -5.00
CA ASP A 39 10.10 -0.92 -5.34
C ASP A 39 8.90 0.02 -5.20
N ALA A 40 7.71 -0.39 -5.67
CA ALA A 40 6.46 0.35 -5.46
C ALA A 40 6.11 0.48 -3.96
N PHE A 41 6.31 -0.58 -3.16
CA PHE A 41 6.14 -0.51 -1.71
C PHE A 41 7.15 0.43 -1.03
N ALA A 42 8.38 0.55 -1.55
CA ALA A 42 9.36 1.50 -1.05
C ALA A 42 8.96 2.94 -1.36
N ILE A 43 8.41 3.21 -2.55
CA ILE A 43 7.84 4.52 -2.90
C ILE A 43 6.68 4.86 -1.97
N LEU A 44 5.76 3.92 -1.76
CA LEU A 44 4.61 4.11 -0.89
C LEU A 44 5.03 4.50 0.54
N ARG A 45 6.03 3.82 1.11
CA ARG A 45 6.57 4.14 2.45
C ARG A 45 7.18 5.54 2.57
N LYS A 46 7.67 6.13 1.47
CA LYS A 46 8.21 7.50 1.48
C LYS A 46 7.12 8.57 1.58
N ILE A 47 5.91 8.24 1.12
CA ILE A 47 4.78 9.18 1.05
C ILE A 47 3.93 9.09 2.32
N ILE A 48 3.85 7.90 2.92
CA ILE A 48 3.07 7.68 4.13
C ILE A 48 3.80 8.28 5.34
N PRO A 49 3.13 9.11 6.16
CA PRO A 49 3.72 9.59 7.41
C PRO A 49 3.94 8.42 8.39
N SER A 50 5.18 8.23 8.83
CA SER A 50 5.57 7.18 9.79
C SER A 50 6.33 7.76 10.97
N MET A 51 6.20 7.12 12.14
CA MET A 51 7.02 7.44 13.30
C MET A 51 8.42 6.80 13.17
N PRO A 52 9.48 7.40 13.76
CA PRO A 52 10.83 6.82 13.74
C PRO A 52 10.91 5.39 14.32
N SER A 53 10.00 5.04 15.22
CA SER A 53 9.90 3.71 15.84
C SER A 53 9.10 2.70 15.02
N ASP A 54 8.44 3.12 13.94
CA ASP A 54 7.51 2.25 13.24
C ASP A 54 8.23 1.20 12.39
N LYS A 55 7.96 -0.08 12.67
CA LYS A 55 8.38 -1.19 11.80
C LYS A 55 7.41 -1.31 10.61
N MET A 56 7.76 -0.68 9.50
CA MET A 56 6.97 -0.64 8.25
C MET A 56 6.89 -1.97 7.47
N SER A 57 6.20 -2.97 8.03
CA SER A 57 5.83 -4.20 7.30
C SER A 57 4.88 -3.91 6.13
N LYS A 58 4.73 -4.86 5.17
CA LYS A 58 3.81 -4.67 4.01
C LYS A 58 2.37 -4.40 4.45
N ILE A 59 1.85 -5.21 5.37
CA ILE A 59 0.47 -5.03 5.88
C ILE A 59 0.33 -3.73 6.65
N HIS A 60 1.32 -3.36 7.45
CA HIS A 60 1.28 -2.12 8.23
C HIS A 60 1.35 -0.87 7.34
N THR A 61 2.20 -0.91 6.31
CA THR A 61 2.28 0.13 5.28
C THR A 61 0.90 0.33 4.64
N LEU A 62 0.22 -0.75 4.25
CA LEU A 62 -1.12 -0.65 3.65
C LEU A 62 -2.16 -0.09 4.62
N ARG A 63 -2.14 -0.50 5.91
CA ARG A 63 -3.06 0.04 6.92
C ARG A 63 -2.89 1.54 7.08
N ILE A 64 -1.67 2.01 7.31
CA ILE A 64 -1.43 3.45 7.48
C ILE A 64 -1.72 4.21 6.17
N ALA A 65 -1.51 3.60 5.00
CA ALA A 65 -1.91 4.21 3.73
C ALA A 65 -3.42 4.48 3.69
N THR A 66 -4.23 3.50 4.09
CA THR A 66 -5.69 3.64 4.17
C THR A 66 -6.07 4.72 5.18
N ASP A 67 -5.53 4.66 6.40
CA ASP A 67 -5.78 5.64 7.45
C ASP A 67 -5.41 7.06 6.98
N TYR A 68 -4.32 7.20 6.24
CA TYR A 68 -3.86 8.49 5.72
C TYR A 68 -4.79 9.03 4.62
N ILE A 69 -5.32 8.16 3.75
CA ILE A 69 -6.33 8.58 2.76
C ILE A 69 -7.60 9.06 3.46
N GLU A 70 -8.09 8.32 4.47
CA GLU A 70 -9.28 8.70 5.24
C GLU A 70 -9.08 10.03 5.96
N PHE A 71 -7.92 10.21 6.60
CA PHE A 71 -7.54 11.47 7.23
C PHE A 71 -7.57 12.64 6.25
N LEU A 72 -6.95 12.50 5.08
CA LEU A 72 -6.93 13.56 4.07
C LEU A 72 -8.32 13.88 3.53
N ASP A 73 -9.19 12.88 3.39
CA ASP A 73 -10.58 13.11 2.97
C ASP A 73 -11.39 13.83 4.05
N GLN A 74 -11.24 13.45 5.32
CA GLN A 74 -11.87 14.14 6.45
C GLN A 74 -11.42 15.60 6.53
N MET A 75 -10.11 15.85 6.42
CA MET A 75 -9.57 17.20 6.41
C MET A 75 -10.12 18.04 5.26
N LYS A 76 -10.27 17.44 4.08
CA LYS A 76 -10.83 18.14 2.92
C LYS A 76 -12.28 18.57 3.17
N ARG A 77 -13.06 17.76 3.88
CA ARG A 77 -14.44 18.06 4.27
C ARG A 77 -14.51 19.13 5.36
N ASP A 78 -13.59 19.09 6.32
CA ASP A 78 -13.54 20.01 7.46
C ASP A 78 -12.78 21.31 7.17
N ASN A 79 -12.55 21.61 5.89
CA ASN A 79 -11.86 22.81 5.43
C ASN A 79 -10.48 22.98 6.08
N CYS A 80 -9.73 21.87 6.16
CA CYS A 80 -8.39 21.74 6.75
C CYS A 80 -8.32 22.04 8.26
N LYS A 81 -9.41 21.87 8.99
CA LYS A 81 -9.43 22.05 10.45
C LYS A 81 -9.40 20.72 11.18
N LEU A 82 -8.61 20.65 12.25
CA LEU A 82 -8.59 19.54 13.19
C LEU A 82 -8.94 20.08 14.58
N PHE A 83 -10.01 19.57 15.19
CA PHE A 83 -10.56 20.10 16.46
C PHE A 83 -10.85 21.61 16.43
N GLY A 84 -11.24 22.15 15.26
CA GLY A 84 -11.54 23.57 15.08
C GLY A 84 -10.31 24.47 14.84
N VAL A 85 -9.10 23.92 14.91
CA VAL A 85 -7.83 24.63 14.63
C VAL A 85 -7.44 24.37 13.18
N ASP A 86 -7.06 25.41 12.44
CA ASP A 86 -6.53 25.26 11.08
C ASP A 86 -5.15 24.61 11.16
N ILE A 87 -4.98 23.48 10.47
CA ILE A 87 -3.75 22.69 10.59
C ILE A 87 -2.55 23.34 9.87
N PHE A 88 -2.80 24.27 8.96
CA PHE A 88 -1.78 24.99 8.18
C PHE A 88 -1.56 26.43 8.69
N ASP A 89 -2.20 26.82 9.79
CA ASP A 89 -1.95 28.10 10.43
C ASP A 89 -0.50 28.18 10.94
N GLU A 90 0.20 29.27 10.62
CA GLU A 90 1.62 29.42 10.95
C GLU A 90 1.86 29.64 12.45
N GLU A 91 0.87 30.15 13.19
CA GLU A 91 1.01 30.50 14.60
C GLU A 91 0.54 29.38 15.54
N THR A 92 -0.50 28.64 15.16
CA THR A 92 -1.17 27.64 16.01
C THR A 92 -1.34 26.26 15.37
N GLY A 93 -0.99 26.12 14.08
CA GLY A 93 -1.17 24.89 13.33
C GLY A 93 -0.21 23.78 13.73
N TYR A 94 -0.71 22.54 13.71
CA TYR A 94 0.07 21.35 14.04
C TYR A 94 0.91 20.85 12.84
N GLY A 95 0.62 21.30 11.62
CA GLY A 95 1.20 20.76 10.40
C GLY A 95 0.71 19.34 10.08
N LEU A 96 0.74 18.97 8.80
CA LEU A 96 0.07 17.76 8.31
C LEU A 96 0.51 16.46 9.02
N GLN A 97 1.80 16.32 9.30
CA GLN A 97 2.33 15.11 9.94
C GLN A 97 1.92 15.00 11.42
N ALA A 98 1.94 16.10 12.18
CA ALA A 98 1.53 16.06 13.58
C ALA A 98 0.00 15.95 13.68
N SER A 99 -0.75 16.65 12.83
CA SER A 99 -2.20 16.49 12.69
C SER A 99 -2.60 15.03 12.42
N PHE A 100 -1.92 14.35 11.49
CA PHE A 100 -2.18 12.93 11.24
C PHE A 100 -1.88 12.07 12.47
N SER A 101 -0.79 12.36 13.19
CA SER A 101 -0.37 11.64 14.40
C SER A 101 -1.39 11.79 15.54
N ILE A 102 -1.95 12.98 15.70
CA ILE A 102 -3.02 13.26 16.66
C ILE A 102 -4.30 12.55 16.22
N TRP A 103 -4.70 12.70 14.95
CA TRP A 103 -5.91 12.10 14.41
C TRP A 103 -5.91 10.58 14.60
N ARG A 104 -4.84 9.90 14.21
CA ARG A 104 -4.72 8.43 14.38
C ARG A 104 -4.65 8.00 15.85
N GLY A 105 -4.14 8.85 16.74
CA GLY A 105 -4.11 8.62 18.18
C GLY A 105 -5.49 8.76 18.82
N SER A 106 -6.28 9.75 18.40
CA SER A 106 -7.65 9.98 18.85
C SER A 106 -8.64 8.94 18.29
N HIS A 107 -8.41 8.46 17.06
CA HIS A 107 -9.14 7.33 16.47
C HIS A 107 -8.64 5.96 16.97
N GLY A 108 -7.60 5.93 17.81
CA GLY A 108 -6.89 4.72 18.23
C GLY A 108 -7.53 3.85 19.31
N VAL A 109 -8.74 4.16 19.79
CA VAL A 109 -9.44 3.34 20.82
C VAL A 109 -10.83 2.85 20.39
N SER A 110 -11.29 3.13 19.17
CA SER A 110 -12.52 2.49 18.68
C SER A 110 -12.58 2.36 17.15
N ALA A 111 -12.97 1.16 16.73
CA ALA A 111 -13.59 0.81 15.45
C ALA A 111 -12.65 0.39 14.29
N THR A 112 -12.27 -0.90 14.31
CA THR A 112 -13.06 -1.89 13.56
C THR A 112 -13.07 -3.23 14.32
N PRO A 113 -14.24 -3.74 14.76
CA PRO A 113 -14.39 -5.17 14.92
C PRO A 113 -14.18 -5.77 13.53
N MET A 114 -13.33 -6.80 13.43
CA MET A 114 -13.43 -7.72 12.30
C MET A 114 -14.83 -8.32 12.37
N THR A 115 -15.80 -7.75 11.64
CA THR A 115 -17.08 -8.39 11.45
C THR A 115 -16.83 -9.59 10.56
N ASN A 116 -16.65 -10.72 11.23
CA ASN A 116 -16.81 -12.03 10.65
C ASN A 116 -18.28 -12.15 10.24
N ALA A 117 -18.61 -11.74 9.02
CA ALA A 117 -19.92 -11.98 8.43
C ALA A 117 -19.87 -13.28 7.64
N MET A 118 -20.43 -14.32 8.28
CA MET A 118 -20.83 -15.58 7.66
C MET A 118 -21.47 -15.37 6.29
N GLY A 119 -20.88 -15.97 5.26
CA GLY A 119 -21.60 -16.44 4.09
C GLY A 119 -21.76 -17.95 4.21
N LYS A 120 -22.91 -18.39 4.72
CA LYS A 120 -23.37 -19.78 4.59
C LYS A 120 -23.60 -20.08 3.11
N PHE A 121 -22.96 -21.12 2.59
CA PHE A 121 -23.55 -22.26 1.86
C PHE A 121 -22.52 -23.40 1.84
#